data_AF-A0A1S1MG37-F1
#
_entry.id   AF-A0A1S1MG37-F1
#
_cell.length_a   1.000
_cell.length_b   1.000
_cell.length_c   1.000
_cell.angle_alpha   90.00
_cell.angle_beta   90.00
_cell.angle_gamma   90.00
#
_symmetry.space_group_name_H-M   'P 1'
#
loop_
_entity.id
_entity.type
_entity.pdbx_description
1 polymer ?
#
loop_
_entity_poly.entity_id
_entity_poly.type
_entity_poly.pdbx_seq_one_letter_code
_entity_poly.pdbx_strand_id
1 'polypeptide(L)'
;MNLGQQISLASLYSLLNKKAGLQTKKLKLNIDEQVECLKNLGITFKYYSESDAKTFLTESNYFFKLKAFTKNYKKDKNNKYINLDFAYLRELSTLDTLLRALILELCLACEHLLKAQINTHCSNNDKEDGYSIVKSFLKNPKNKPRALERYEKGHKPNIYQQELIAKYYKKIFLSI
;
A
#
# COMPACT_ATOMS: atom_id res chain seq x y z
N MET A 1 -12.08 -36.90 35.81
CA MET A 1 -13.27 -36.31 35.13
C MET A 1 -13.58 -35.00 35.82
N ASN A 2 -13.64 -33.81 35.23
CA ASN A 2 -13.52 -33.38 33.84
C ASN A 2 -12.94 -31.95 33.89
N LEU A 3 -11.72 -31.76 33.38
CA LEU A 3 -11.15 -30.43 33.08
C LEU A 3 -11.38 -30.03 31.61
N GLY A 4 -12.33 -30.68 30.94
CA GLY A 4 -12.72 -30.38 29.58
C GLY A 4 -14.03 -29.62 29.56
N GLN A 5 -13.97 -28.28 29.61
CA GLN A 5 -14.92 -27.33 28.97
C GLN A 5 -14.70 -25.90 29.52
N GLN A 6 -13.68 -25.21 29.03
CA GLN A 6 -13.71 -23.75 28.93
C GLN A 6 -13.47 -23.40 27.45
N ILE A 7 -14.53 -23.48 26.66
CA ILE A 7 -14.55 -22.95 25.30
C ILE A 7 -14.83 -21.45 25.44
N SER A 8 -13.95 -20.60 24.92
CA SER A 8 -14.17 -19.14 24.95
C SER A 8 -15.48 -18.79 24.24
N LEU A 9 -16.18 -17.74 24.69
CA LEU A 9 -17.41 -17.26 24.06
C LEU A 9 -17.24 -17.05 22.55
N ALA A 10 -16.08 -16.57 22.11
CA ALA A 10 -15.74 -16.41 20.69
C ALA A 10 -15.73 -17.74 19.91
N SER A 11 -15.21 -18.82 20.50
CA SER A 11 -15.27 -20.16 19.90
C SER A 11 -16.70 -20.71 19.87
N LEU A 12 -17.50 -20.47 20.91
CA LEU A 12 -18.92 -20.88 20.95
C LEU A 12 -19.75 -20.16 19.86
N TYR A 13 -19.56 -18.84 19.73
CA TYR A 13 -20.21 -18.02 18.69
C TYR A 13 -19.79 -18.44 17.28
N SER A 14 -18.49 -18.75 17.06
CA SER A 14 -18.02 -19.24 15.77
C SER A 14 -18.59 -20.62 15.41
N LEU A 15 -18.78 -21.51 16.38
CA LEU A 15 -19.34 -22.86 16.18
C LEU A 15 -20.84 -22.83 15.90
N LEU A 16 -21.59 -21.97 16.62
CA LEU A 16 -23.02 -21.76 16.39
C LEU A 16 -23.28 -21.17 14.99
N ASN A 17 -22.47 -20.19 14.58
CA ASN A 17 -22.65 -19.52 13.28
C ASN A 17 -22.28 -20.42 12.08
N LYS A 18 -21.33 -21.36 12.25
CA LYS A 18 -20.95 -22.31 11.19
C LYS A 18 -22.05 -23.33 10.90
N LYS A 19 -22.88 -23.68 11.89
CA LYS A 19 -24.04 -24.58 11.72
C LYS A 19 -25.26 -23.90 11.11
N ALA A 20 -25.38 -22.58 11.21
CA ALA A 20 -26.61 -21.86 10.86
C ALA A 20 -26.61 -21.15 9.49
N GLY A 21 -25.54 -21.25 8.69
CA GLY A 21 -25.49 -20.69 7.31
C GLY A 21 -25.64 -19.16 7.19
N LEU A 22 -25.70 -18.43 8.30
CA LEU A 22 -25.88 -16.98 8.34
C LEU A 22 -24.55 -16.26 8.07
N GLN A 23 -24.49 -15.45 7.00
CA GLN A 23 -23.39 -14.49 6.80
C GLN A 23 -23.50 -13.39 7.87
N THR A 24 -22.85 -13.61 9.00
CA THR A 24 -22.72 -12.61 10.06
C THR A 24 -21.67 -11.58 9.65
N LYS A 25 -22.04 -10.29 9.75
CA LYS A 25 -21.10 -9.17 9.60
C LYS A 25 -19.93 -9.40 10.56
N LYS A 26 -18.73 -9.62 10.02
CA LYS A 26 -17.53 -9.85 10.84
C LYS A 26 -17.35 -8.69 11.81
N LEU A 27 -17.33 -9.00 13.11
CA LEU A 27 -17.14 -8.01 14.17
C LEU A 27 -15.77 -7.35 14.03
N LYS A 28 -15.73 -6.03 14.25
CA LYS A 28 -14.49 -5.26 14.30
C LYS A 28 -13.75 -5.64 15.58
N LEU A 29 -12.57 -6.23 15.44
CA LEU A 29 -11.73 -6.61 16.56
C LEU A 29 -10.93 -5.39 17.07
N ASN A 30 -10.95 -5.15 18.37
CA ASN A 30 -9.99 -4.27 19.04
C ASN A 30 -8.59 -4.90 19.09
N ILE A 31 -7.59 -4.18 19.61
CA ILE A 31 -6.18 -4.64 19.60
C ILE A 31 -5.98 -5.92 20.43
N ASP A 32 -6.61 -6.01 21.60
CA ASP A 32 -6.53 -7.21 22.44
C ASP A 32 -7.18 -8.42 21.76
N GLU A 33 -8.36 -8.22 21.18
CA GLU A 33 -9.08 -9.24 20.42
C GLU A 33 -8.31 -9.68 19.16
N GLN A 34 -7.53 -8.78 18.55
CA GLN A 34 -6.65 -9.13 17.43
C GLN A 34 -5.52 -10.06 17.88
N VAL A 35 -4.85 -9.77 18.99
CA VAL A 35 -3.80 -10.64 19.56
C VAL A 35 -4.39 -11.99 19.92
N GLU A 36 -5.54 -12.01 20.59
CA GLU A 36 -6.23 -13.24 20.96
C GLU A 36 -6.66 -14.04 19.72
N CYS A 37 -7.08 -13.37 18.63
CA CYS A 37 -7.35 -14.03 17.36
C CYS A 37 -6.10 -14.73 16.78
N LEU A 38 -4.92 -14.11 16.86
CA LEU A 38 -3.67 -14.72 16.39
C LEU A 38 -3.31 -15.96 17.22
N LYS A 39 -3.46 -15.89 18.55
CA LYS A 39 -3.25 -17.02 19.45
C LYS A 39 -4.18 -18.19 19.14
N ASN A 40 -5.47 -17.90 18.93
CA ASN A 40 -6.46 -18.92 18.55
C ASN A 40 -6.16 -19.59 17.20
N LEU A 41 -5.47 -18.88 16.30
CA LEU A 41 -4.96 -19.42 15.04
C LEU A 41 -3.68 -20.24 15.19
N GLY A 42 -3.15 -20.42 16.40
CA GLY A 42 -1.91 -21.16 16.66
C GLY A 42 -0.63 -20.35 16.48
N ILE A 43 -0.73 -19.02 16.41
CA ILE A 43 0.46 -18.14 16.35
C ILE A 43 1.00 -17.94 17.77
N THR A 44 2.30 -18.15 17.91
CA THR A 44 3.02 -18.04 19.18
C THR A 44 3.62 -16.64 19.37
N PHE A 45 3.93 -16.30 20.62
CA PHE A 45 4.51 -15.01 21.05
C PHE A 45 5.78 -15.27 21.87
N LYS A 46 6.59 -16.23 21.44
CA LYS A 46 7.80 -16.69 22.12
C LYS A 46 8.95 -15.69 21.97
N TYR A 47 9.09 -15.09 20.79
CA TYR A 47 10.20 -14.18 20.48
C TYR A 47 9.79 -12.71 20.43
N TYR A 48 8.51 -12.42 20.57
CA TYR A 48 7.98 -11.06 20.61
C TYR A 48 6.77 -11.04 21.55
N SER A 49 6.82 -10.19 22.58
CA SER A 49 5.84 -10.22 23.65
C SER A 49 4.46 -9.79 23.18
N GLU A 50 3.41 -10.22 23.88
CA GLU A 50 2.04 -9.78 23.57
C GLU A 50 1.89 -8.26 23.73
N SER A 51 2.52 -7.64 24.73
CA SER A 51 2.49 -6.18 24.92
C SER A 51 3.14 -5.45 23.75
N ASP A 52 4.31 -5.89 23.31
CA ASP A 52 5.00 -5.27 22.17
C ASP A 52 4.25 -5.50 20.87
N ALA A 53 3.58 -6.65 20.73
CA ALA A 53 2.72 -6.95 19.59
C ALA A 53 1.52 -6.00 19.50
N LYS A 54 0.91 -5.64 20.64
CA LYS A 54 -0.20 -4.67 20.69
C LYS A 54 0.26 -3.28 20.26
N THR A 55 1.43 -2.84 20.74
CA THR A 55 2.06 -1.58 20.32
C THR A 55 2.33 -1.59 18.83
N PHE A 56 2.93 -2.67 18.31
CA PHE A 56 3.21 -2.82 16.89
C PHE A 56 1.94 -2.77 16.02
N LEU A 57 0.86 -3.43 16.45
CA LEU A 57 -0.43 -3.44 15.77
C LEU A 57 -1.16 -2.09 15.79
N THR A 58 -0.77 -1.20 16.70
CA THR A 58 -1.34 0.13 16.88
C THR A 58 -0.57 1.17 16.07
N GLU A 59 0.77 1.12 16.12
CA GLU A 59 1.62 2.22 15.66
C GLU A 59 2.33 1.94 14.34
N SER A 60 2.71 0.68 14.08
CA SER A 60 3.66 0.35 13.01
C SER A 60 3.00 -0.35 11.83
N ASN A 61 2.05 -1.25 12.08
CA ASN A 61 1.37 -2.00 11.04
C ASN A 61 -0.02 -2.46 11.50
N TYR A 62 -0.91 -2.78 10.59
CA TYR A 62 -2.27 -3.21 10.88
C TYR A 62 -2.48 -4.71 10.68
N PHE A 63 -3.34 -5.28 11.52
CA PHE A 63 -3.63 -6.72 11.62
C PHE A 63 -3.85 -7.44 10.29
N PHE A 64 -4.56 -6.84 9.34
CA PHE A 64 -4.86 -7.48 8.06
C PHE A 64 -3.62 -7.70 7.19
N LYS A 65 -2.63 -6.80 7.26
CA LYS A 65 -1.36 -6.96 6.54
C LYS A 65 -0.57 -8.15 7.10
N LEU A 66 -0.43 -8.22 8.42
CA LEU A 66 0.21 -9.37 9.07
C LEU A 66 -0.50 -10.69 8.77
N LYS A 67 -1.84 -10.68 8.83
CA LYS A 67 -2.66 -11.84 8.51
C LYS A 67 -2.44 -12.34 7.07
N ALA A 68 -2.12 -11.47 6.12
CA ALA A 68 -1.81 -11.89 4.75
C ALA A 68 -0.52 -12.72 4.69
N PHE A 69 0.52 -12.37 5.46
CA PHE A 69 1.78 -13.12 5.49
C PHE A 69 1.64 -14.53 6.08
N THR A 70 0.62 -14.75 6.93
CA THR A 70 0.34 -16.08 7.47
C THR A 70 0.02 -17.11 6.38
N LYS A 71 -0.41 -16.69 5.18
CA LYS A 71 -0.69 -17.57 4.05
C LYS A 71 0.54 -18.36 3.59
N ASN A 72 1.74 -17.89 3.92
CA ASN A 72 3.00 -18.56 3.59
C ASN A 72 3.34 -19.72 4.55
N TYR A 73 2.52 -19.95 5.57
CA TYR A 73 2.75 -20.96 6.60
C TYR A 73 1.72 -22.09 6.52
N LYS A 74 2.18 -23.31 6.80
CA LYS A 74 1.33 -24.51 6.83
C LYS A 74 0.41 -24.50 8.04
N LYS A 75 -0.75 -25.14 7.89
CA LYS A 75 -1.72 -25.38 8.97
C LYS A 75 -1.83 -26.87 9.29
N ASP A 76 -2.19 -27.16 10.53
CA ASP A 76 -2.53 -28.50 10.99
C ASP A 76 -3.95 -28.94 10.58
N LYS A 77 -4.34 -30.15 10.96
CA LYS A 77 -5.68 -30.70 10.72
C LYS A 77 -6.81 -29.89 11.40
N ASN A 78 -6.46 -29.08 12.41
CA ASN A 78 -7.38 -28.22 13.16
C ASN A 78 -7.40 -26.77 12.64
N ASN A 79 -6.79 -26.49 11.48
CA ASN A 79 -6.63 -25.15 10.91
C ASN A 79 -5.79 -24.15 11.73
N LYS A 80 -4.92 -24.63 12.62
CA LYS A 80 -3.94 -23.82 13.35
C LYS A 80 -2.59 -23.80 12.63
N TYR A 81 -1.92 -22.66 12.62
CA TYR A 81 -0.60 -22.52 12.03
C TYR A 81 0.44 -23.34 12.81
N ILE A 82 1.35 -23.98 12.06
CA ILE A 82 2.42 -24.79 12.62
C ILE A 82 3.71 -23.96 12.59
N ASN A 83 4.44 -23.93 13.72
CA ASN A 83 5.74 -23.25 13.86
C ASN A 83 5.73 -21.77 13.43
N LEU A 84 4.63 -21.07 13.68
CA LEU A 84 4.49 -19.65 13.37
C LEU A 84 4.54 -18.81 14.66
N ASP A 85 5.48 -17.88 14.71
CA ASP A 85 5.60 -16.87 15.77
C ASP A 85 5.28 -15.47 15.22
N PHE A 86 4.73 -14.60 16.07
CA PHE A 86 4.45 -13.21 15.73
C PHE A 86 5.71 -12.46 15.27
N ALA A 87 6.87 -12.75 15.87
CA ALA A 87 8.15 -12.15 15.49
C ALA A 87 8.45 -12.34 14.01
N TYR A 88 8.16 -13.51 13.44
CA TYR A 88 8.40 -13.79 12.03
C TYR A 88 7.51 -12.98 11.11
N LEU A 89 6.23 -12.80 11.49
CA LEU A 89 5.31 -11.96 10.73
C LEU A 89 5.73 -10.48 10.78
N ARG A 90 6.22 -10.03 11.93
CA ARG A 90 6.78 -8.69 12.12
C ARG A 90 8.02 -8.48 11.26
N GLU A 91 8.97 -9.42 11.25
CA GLU A 91 10.16 -9.35 10.40
C GLU A 91 9.80 -9.30 8.90
N LEU A 92 8.90 -10.17 8.45
CA LEU A 92 8.42 -10.15 7.06
C LEU A 92 7.77 -8.81 6.69
N SER A 93 6.99 -8.23 7.60
CA SER A 93 6.41 -6.91 7.40
C SER A 93 7.48 -5.82 7.28
N THR A 94 8.53 -5.87 8.10
CA THR A 94 9.62 -4.90 8.07
C THR A 94 10.39 -5.00 6.76
N LEU A 95 10.77 -6.22 6.36
CA LEU A 95 11.42 -6.48 5.07
C LEU A 95 10.60 -5.99 3.89
N ASP A 96 9.29 -6.24 3.91
CA ASP A 96 8.35 -5.78 2.89
C ASP A 96 8.28 -4.25 2.79
N THR A 97 8.39 -3.52 3.90
CA THR A 97 8.49 -2.05 3.89
C THR A 97 9.83 -1.57 3.35
N LEU A 98 10.94 -2.14 3.84
CA LEU A 98 12.29 -1.76 3.42
C LEU A 98 12.52 -2.01 1.92
N LEU A 99 12.04 -3.15 1.41
CA LEU A 99 12.13 -3.47 -0.01
C LEU A 99 11.39 -2.44 -0.87
N ARG A 100 10.21 -1.98 -0.43
CA ARG A 100 9.48 -0.93 -1.16
C ARG A 100 10.21 0.40 -1.15
N ALA A 101 10.80 0.79 -0.02
CA ALA A 101 11.60 2.00 0.07
C ALA A 101 12.77 1.94 -0.92
N LEU A 102 13.51 0.82 -0.92
CA LEU A 102 14.64 0.61 -1.83
C LEU A 102 14.20 0.65 -3.31
N ILE A 103 13.14 -0.07 -3.68
CA ILE A 103 12.64 -0.07 -5.06
C ILE A 103 12.21 1.33 -5.47
N LEU A 104 11.54 2.08 -4.57
CA LEU A 104 11.11 3.44 -4.86
C LEU A 104 12.30 4.37 -5.10
N GLU A 105 13.34 4.30 -4.26
CA GLU A 105 14.56 5.08 -4.44
C GLU A 105 15.25 4.78 -5.78
N LEU A 106 15.36 3.49 -6.14
CA LEU A 106 15.91 3.07 -7.43
C LEU A 106 15.08 3.60 -8.60
N CYS A 107 13.75 3.51 -8.52
CA CYS A 107 12.86 4.04 -9.55
C CYS A 107 13.01 5.54 -9.71
N LEU A 108 13.10 6.30 -8.61
CA LEU A 108 13.29 7.76 -8.64
C LEU A 108 14.65 8.14 -9.24
N ALA A 109 15.71 7.39 -8.92
CA ALA A 109 17.03 7.59 -9.50
C ALA A 109 17.03 7.31 -11.01
N CYS A 110 16.46 6.19 -11.44
CA CYS A 110 16.30 5.85 -12.85
C CYS A 110 15.46 6.89 -13.61
N GLU A 111 14.33 7.33 -13.04
CA GLU A 111 13.49 8.37 -13.62
C GLU A 111 14.25 9.69 -13.80
N HIS A 112 15.04 10.09 -12.80
CA HIS A 112 15.87 11.30 -12.88
C HIS A 112 16.92 11.18 -13.98
N LEU A 113 17.66 10.06 -14.02
CA LEU A 113 18.69 9.81 -15.03
C LEU A 113 18.10 9.83 -16.44
N LEU A 114 16.97 9.16 -16.67
CA LEU A 114 16.30 9.14 -17.97
C LEU A 114 15.83 10.54 -18.38
N LYS A 115 15.25 11.31 -17.47
CA LYS A 115 14.85 12.70 -17.75
C LYS A 115 16.04 13.57 -18.15
N ALA A 116 17.17 13.45 -17.44
CA ALA A 116 18.38 14.20 -17.76
C ALA A 116 18.95 13.80 -19.13
N GLN A 117 18.96 12.49 -19.45
CA GLN A 117 19.39 11.99 -20.75
C GLN A 117 18.49 12.49 -21.89
N ILE A 118 17.17 12.37 -21.74
CA ILE A 118 16.20 12.88 -22.73
C ILE A 118 16.43 14.38 -22.94
N ASN A 119 16.52 15.16 -21.85
CA ASN A 119 16.76 16.60 -21.95
C ASN A 119 18.07 16.91 -22.69
N THR A 120 19.14 16.17 -22.41
CA THR A 120 20.45 16.35 -23.06
C THR A 120 20.36 16.04 -24.55
N HIS A 121 19.72 14.93 -24.93
CA HIS A 121 19.55 14.57 -26.33
C HIS A 121 18.71 15.58 -27.11
N CYS A 122 17.59 16.04 -26.55
CA CYS A 122 16.78 17.08 -27.18
C CYS A 122 17.51 18.43 -27.26
N SER A 123 18.31 18.78 -26.25
CA SER A 123 19.01 20.07 -26.22
C SER A 123 20.20 20.13 -27.17
N ASN A 124 20.86 18.99 -27.44
CA ASN A 124 22.05 18.92 -28.29
C ASN A 124 21.72 18.56 -29.74
N ASN A 125 20.45 18.40 -30.10
CA ASN A 125 20.03 18.07 -31.47
C ASN A 125 19.53 19.32 -32.20
N ASP A 126 20.44 20.04 -32.86
CA ASP A 126 20.12 21.27 -33.61
C ASP A 126 19.13 21.06 -34.77
N LYS A 127 18.88 19.81 -35.16
CA LYS A 127 17.92 19.46 -36.24
C LYS A 127 16.50 19.24 -35.74
N GLU A 128 16.27 19.27 -34.43
CA GLU A 128 15.00 18.90 -33.82
C GLU A 128 14.32 20.10 -33.15
N ASP A 129 13.10 20.42 -33.58
CA ASP A 129 12.26 21.41 -32.90
C ASP A 129 11.47 20.73 -31.78
N GLY A 130 11.94 20.87 -30.54
CA GLY A 130 11.27 20.32 -29.36
C GLY A 130 9.82 20.79 -29.17
N TYR A 131 9.44 21.97 -29.67
CA TYR A 131 8.05 22.45 -29.59
C TYR A 131 7.12 21.68 -30.51
N SER A 132 7.60 21.24 -31.68
CA SER A 132 6.81 20.45 -32.63
C SER A 132 6.37 19.11 -32.02
N ILE A 133 7.26 18.47 -31.25
CA ILE A 133 7.01 17.21 -30.55
C ILE A 133 5.93 17.40 -29.48
N VAL A 134 6.07 18.44 -28.65
CA VAL A 134 5.08 18.78 -27.61
C VAL A 134 3.72 19.06 -28.23
N LYS A 135 3.65 19.84 -29.32
CA LYS A 135 2.41 20.09 -30.05
C LYS A 135 1.80 18.79 -30.58
N SER A 136 2.60 17.92 -31.21
CA SER A 136 2.14 16.63 -31.73
C SER A 136 1.59 15.72 -30.64
N PHE A 137 2.30 15.63 -29.50
CA PHE A 137 1.88 14.85 -28.35
C PHE A 137 0.54 15.34 -27.78
N LEU A 138 0.36 16.66 -27.66
CA LEU A 138 -0.84 17.29 -27.10
C LEU A 138 -2.05 17.30 -28.06
N LYS A 139 -1.87 17.01 -29.36
CA LYS A 139 -3.00 16.88 -30.31
C LYS A 139 -3.99 15.80 -29.89
N ASN A 140 -3.51 14.74 -29.25
CA ASN A 140 -4.39 13.71 -28.70
C ASN A 140 -4.91 14.17 -27.33
N PRO A 141 -6.22 14.38 -27.15
CA PRO A 141 -6.77 14.85 -25.87
C PRO A 141 -6.50 13.89 -24.70
N LYS A 142 -6.26 12.59 -24.96
CA LYS A 142 -5.87 11.62 -23.92
C LYS A 142 -4.48 11.87 -23.32
N ASN A 143 -3.63 12.59 -24.04
CA ASN A 143 -2.26 12.88 -23.62
C ASN A 143 -2.16 14.17 -22.80
N LYS A 144 -3.29 14.83 -22.51
CA LYS A 144 -3.29 16.09 -21.78
C LYS A 144 -2.73 15.90 -20.37
N PRO A 145 -1.67 16.63 -19.99
CA PRO A 145 -1.12 16.52 -18.64
C PRO A 145 -2.15 16.92 -17.59
N ARG A 146 -2.30 16.11 -16.54
CA ARG A 146 -3.23 16.34 -15.42
C ARG A 146 -3.07 17.72 -14.75
N ALA A 147 -1.86 18.27 -14.76
CA ALA A 147 -1.61 19.63 -14.24
C ALA A 147 -2.39 20.70 -15.03
N LEU A 148 -2.46 20.58 -16.36
CA LEU A 148 -3.23 21.50 -17.20
C LEU A 148 -4.73 21.30 -17.02
N GLU A 149 -5.20 20.05 -16.92
CA GLU A 149 -6.62 19.77 -16.66
C GLU A 149 -7.08 20.35 -15.32
N ARG A 150 -6.24 20.29 -14.29
CA ARG A 150 -6.54 20.89 -12.99
C ARG A 150 -6.56 22.41 -13.07
N TYR A 151 -5.63 23.00 -13.80
CA TYR A 151 -5.57 24.44 -14.01
C TYR A 151 -6.85 24.97 -14.71
N GLU A 152 -7.31 24.27 -15.75
CA GLU A 152 -8.56 24.60 -16.46
C GLU A 152 -9.81 24.54 -15.57
N LYS A 153 -9.82 23.63 -14.61
CA LYS A 153 -10.89 23.50 -13.60
C LYS A 153 -10.79 24.55 -12.48
N GLY A 154 -9.87 25.51 -12.60
CA GLY A 154 -9.69 26.60 -11.63
C GLY A 154 -8.84 26.23 -10.41
N HIS A 155 -8.17 25.07 -10.39
CA HIS A 155 -7.24 24.77 -9.30
C HIS A 155 -5.98 25.63 -9.40
N LYS A 156 -5.60 26.26 -8.29
CA LYS A 156 -4.32 26.98 -8.18
C LYS A 156 -3.15 25.99 -8.29
N PRO A 157 -2.24 26.16 -9.28
CA PRO A 157 -1.00 25.40 -9.34
C PRO A 157 -0.11 25.66 -8.12
N ASN A 158 0.97 24.88 -7.97
CA ASN A 158 1.98 25.26 -6.98
C ASN A 158 2.65 26.58 -7.39
N ILE A 159 3.27 27.26 -6.42
CA ILE A 159 3.88 28.58 -6.60
C ILE A 159 4.92 28.58 -7.74
N TYR A 160 5.72 27.52 -7.86
CA TYR A 160 6.77 27.39 -8.87
C TYR A 160 6.24 27.19 -10.30
N GLN A 161 5.02 26.69 -10.45
CA GLN A 161 4.42 26.34 -11.76
C GLN A 161 3.38 27.35 -12.22
N GLN A 162 2.84 28.17 -11.31
CA GLN A 162 1.73 29.07 -11.59
C GLN A 162 2.05 30.03 -12.74
N GLU A 163 3.19 30.71 -12.69
CA GLU A 163 3.58 31.69 -13.71
C GLU A 163 3.89 31.04 -15.05
N LEU A 164 4.59 29.89 -15.04
CA LEU A 164 4.93 29.13 -16.24
C LEU A 164 3.66 28.62 -16.94
N ILE A 165 2.75 28.00 -16.20
CA ILE A 165 1.48 27.52 -16.76
C ILE A 165 0.70 28.71 -17.31
N ALA A 166 0.52 29.79 -16.56
CA ALA A 166 -0.22 30.97 -17.03
C ALA A 166 0.37 31.56 -18.33
N LYS A 167 1.70 31.63 -18.43
CA LYS A 167 2.42 32.15 -19.61
C LYS A 167 2.24 31.26 -20.84
N TYR A 168 2.48 29.96 -20.71
CA TYR A 168 2.52 29.06 -21.87
C TYR A 168 1.15 28.46 -22.23
N TYR A 169 0.22 28.36 -21.27
CA TYR A 169 -1.15 27.89 -21.53
C TYR A 169 -1.87 28.78 -22.55
N LYS A 170 -1.82 30.11 -22.37
CA LYS A 170 -2.41 31.07 -23.32
C LYS A 170 -1.82 30.93 -24.73
N LYS A 171 -0.50 30.75 -24.81
CA LYS A 171 0.25 30.69 -26.08
C LYS A 171 0.03 29.39 -26.87
N ILE A 172 -0.29 28.29 -26.19
CA ILE A 172 -0.43 26.96 -26.82
C ILE A 172 -1.90 26.60 -27.09
N PHE A 173 -2.83 27.01 -26.23
CA PHE A 173 -4.23 26.56 -26.28
C PHE A 173 -5.26 27.66 -26.58
N LEU A 174 -4.89 28.95 -26.48
CA LEU A 174 -5.80 30.08 -26.73
C LEU A 174 -5.37 30.95 -27.94
N SER A 175 -4.38 30.48 -28.72
CA SER A 175 -3.84 31.17 -29.91
C SER A 175 -4.06 30.39 -31.22
N ILE A 176 -5.00 29.44 -31.22
CA ILE A 176 -5.58 28.80 -32.40
C ILE A 176 -7.02 29.30 -32.47
#